data_AF-A0A944NVL9-F1
#
_entry.id   AF-A0A944NVL9-F1
#
_cell.length_a   1.000
_cell.length_b   1.000
_cell.length_c   1.000
_cell.angle_alpha   90.00
_cell.angle_beta   90.00
_cell.angle_gamma   90.00
#
_symmetry.space_group_name_H-M   'P 1'
#
loop_
_entity.id
_entity.type
_entity.pdbx_description
1 polymer ?
#
loop_
_entity_poly.entity_id
_entity_poly.type
_entity_poly.pdbx_seq_one_letter_code
_entity_poly.pdbx_strand_id
1 'polypeptide(L)' 'VRNTFERQAMMGEAPVLLTSPGIRPFVRTIIERFRPMTVVMSQNEIHPKVKIKTVGNI' A
#
# COMPACT_ATOMS: atom_id res chain seq x y z
N VAL A 1 -8.67 5.31 1.10
CA VAL A 1 -7.42 5.25 0.29
C VAL A 1 -6.84 6.63 -0.03
N ARG A 2 -7.47 7.46 -0.88
CA ARG A 2 -6.90 8.77 -1.32
C ARG A 2 -6.51 9.68 -0.16
N ASN A 3 -7.46 10.00 0.72
CA ASN A 3 -7.23 10.89 1.86
C ASN A 3 -6.17 10.35 2.83
N THR A 4 -6.11 9.03 3.02
CA THR A 4 -5.11 8.38 3.88
C THR A 4 -3.70 8.55 3.32
N PHE A 5 -3.51 8.31 2.02
CA PHE A 5 -2.21 8.47 1.36
C PHE A 5 -1.78 9.94 1.30
N GLU A 6 -2.71 10.86 1.05
CA GLU A 6 -2.41 12.30 1.05
C GLU A 6 -1.99 12.78 2.44
N ARG A 7 -2.69 12.36 3.50
CA ARG A 7 -2.31 12.70 4.88
C ARG A 7 -0.90 12.20 5.21
N GLN A 8 -0.55 10.98 4.80
CA GLN A 8 0.78 10.42 5.05
C GLN A 8 1.86 11.14 4.23
N ALA A 9 1.57 11.49 2.97
CA ALA A 9 2.47 12.31 2.16
C ALA A 9 2.73 13.69 2.78
N MET A 10 1.71 14.32 3.37
CA MET A 10 1.88 15.58 4.12
C MET A 10 2.76 15.43 5.36
N MET A 11 2.85 14.23 5.93
CA MET A 11 3.76 13.90 7.03
C MET A 11 5.17 13.49 6.55
N GLY A 12 5.43 13.57 5.24
CA GLY A 12 6.71 13.19 4.63
C GLY A 12 6.89 11.68 4.42
N GLU A 13 5.84 10.88 4.62
CA GLU A 13 5.88 9.43 4.47
C GLU A 13 5.48 9.01 3.05
N ALA A 14 6.14 7.97 2.51
CA ALA A 14 5.80 7.36 1.22
C ALA A 14 5.25 5.92 1.42
N PRO A 15 3.96 5.78 1.78
CA PRO A 15 3.42 4.47 2.15
C PRO A 15 3.23 3.53 0.96
N VAL A 16 3.28 2.23 1.25
CA VAL A 16 2.94 1.13 0.34
C VAL A 16 1.62 0.50 0.78
N LEU A 17 0.77 0.12 -0.17
CA LEU A 17 -0.48 -0.58 0.14
C LEU A 17 -0.21 -2.08 0.31
N LEU A 18 -0.44 -2.58 1.51
CA LEU A 18 -0.17 -3.97 1.88
C LEU A 18 -1.48 -4.78 1.93
N THR A 19 -1.49 -5.95 1.29
CA THR A 19 -2.70 -6.78 1.09
C THR A 19 -2.43 -8.27 1.31
N SER A 20 -3.46 -9.10 1.34
CA SER A 20 -3.29 -10.55 1.27
C SER A 20 -2.97 -11.02 -0.17
N PRO A 21 -2.21 -12.12 -0.35
CA PRO A 21 -1.79 -12.58 -1.67
C PRO A 21 -2.95 -12.83 -2.65
N GLY A 22 -4.07 -13.38 -2.17
CA GLY A 22 -5.22 -13.72 -3.01
C GLY A 22 -5.94 -12.53 -3.62
N ILE A 23 -5.95 -11.36 -2.94
CA ILE A 23 -6.68 -10.18 -3.41
C ILE A 23 -5.80 -9.15 -4.12
N ARG A 24 -4.47 -9.24 -3.96
CA ARG A 24 -3.48 -8.29 -4.51
C ARG A 24 -3.70 -7.91 -5.99
N PRO A 25 -3.89 -8.84 -6.95
CA PRO A 25 -4.05 -8.46 -8.36
C PRO A 25 -5.32 -7.65 -8.62
N PHE A 26 -6.40 -7.92 -7.89
CA PHE A 26 -7.66 -7.17 -8.00
C PHE A 26 -7.53 -5.77 -7.40
N VAL A 27 -6.86 -5.66 -6.25
CA VAL A 27 -6.57 -4.35 -5.65
C VAL A 27 -5.69 -3.52 -6.60
N ARG A 28 -4.67 -4.12 -7.22
CA ARG A 28 -3.81 -3.41 -8.18
C ARG A 28 -4.59 -2.87 -9.38
N THR A 29 -5.46 -3.67 -10.00
CA THR A 29 -6.28 -3.24 -11.17
C THR A 29 -7.24 -2.10 -10.83
N ILE A 30 -7.69 -1.99 -9.58
CA ILE A 30 -8.51 -0.88 -9.11
C ILE A 30 -7.66 0.36 -8.85
N ILE A 31 -6.60 0.24 -8.04
CA ILE A 31 -5.74 1.36 -7.62
C ILE A 31 -5.02 2.02 -8.80
N GLU A 32 -4.57 1.23 -9.77
CA GLU A 32 -3.84 1.71 -10.94
C GLU A 32 -4.59 2.80 -11.73
N ARG A 33 -5.92 2.72 -11.76
CA ARG A 33 -6.77 3.66 -12.51
C ARG A 33 -6.74 5.09 -11.98
N PHE A 34 -6.38 5.28 -10.70
CA PHE A 34 -6.41 6.60 -10.06
C PHE A 34 -5.17 6.94 -9.23
N ARG A 35 -4.28 5.97 -8.96
CA ARG A 35 -2.95 6.16 -8.35
C ARG A 35 -1.94 5.14 -8.94
N PRO A 36 -1.53 5.28 -10.21
CA PRO A 36 -0.63 4.32 -10.87
C PRO A 36 0.72 4.17 -10.17
N MET A 37 1.19 5.24 -9.53
CA MET A 37 2.45 5.30 -8.78
C MET A 37 2.40 4.61 -7.41
N THR A 38 1.20 4.31 -6.88
CA THR A 38 1.08 3.64 -5.58
C THR A 38 1.47 2.17 -5.73
N VAL A 39 2.49 1.75 -4.98
CA VAL A 39 2.91 0.34 -4.90
C VAL A 39 1.85 -0.44 -4.11
N VAL A 40 1.43 -1.57 -4.67
CA VAL A 40 0.52 -2.53 -4.03
C VAL A 40 1.28 -3.85 -3.90
N MET A 41 1.49 -4.30 -2.68
CA MET A 41 2.26 -5.51 -2.38
C MET A 41 1.47 -6.48 -1.52
N SER A 42 1.81 -7.76 -1.60
CA SER A 42 1.30 -8.77 -0.67
C SER A 42 2.23 -8.98 0.53
N GLN A 43 1.69 -9.52 1.63
CA GLN A 43 2.51 -9.93 2.78
C GLN A 43 3.60 -10.96 2.39
N ASN A 44 3.34 -11.81 1.40
CA ASN A 44 4.30 -12.84 0.95
C ASN A 44 5.48 -12.25 0.17
N GLU A 45 5.38 -11.01 -0.33
CA GLU A 45 6.47 -10.31 -1.03
C GLU A 45 7.43 -9.63 -0.04
N ILE A 46 7.12 -9.63 1.26
CA ILE A 46 7.95 -9.02 2.30
C ILE A 46 8.89 -10.07 2.87
N HIS A 47 10.19 -9.76 2.88
CA HIS A 47 11.17 -10.60 3.55
C HIS A 47 10.91 -10.62 5.09
N PRO A 48 10.91 -11.79 5.76
CA PRO A 48 10.49 -11.90 7.17
C PRO A 48 11.26 -11.04 8.18
N LYS A 49 12.50 -10.64 7.86
CA LYS A 49 13.32 -9.76 8.70
C LYS A 49 13.00 -8.26 8.56
N VAL A 50 12.12 -7.88 7.65
CA VAL A 50 11.74 -6.48 7.44
C VAL A 50 10.86 -6.00 8.59
N LYS A 51 11.18 -4.82 9.13
CA LYS A 51 10.32 -4.15 10.12
C LYS A 51 9.24 -3.35 9.38
N ILE A 52 7.98 -3.59 9.73
CA ILE A 52 6.83 -2.89 9.14
C ILE A 52 6.37 -1.80 10.12
N LYS A 53 6.22 -0.57 9.63
CA LYS A 53 5.57 0.53 10.34
C LYS A 53 4.19 0.75 9.73
N THR A 54 3.14 0.43 10.48
CA THR A 54 1.76 0.69 10.04
C THR A 54 1.43 2.16 10.24
N VAL A 55 1.21 2.88 9.13
CA VAL A 55 0.86 4.31 9.15
C VAL A 55 -0.65 4.57 9.02
N GLY A 56 -1.44 3.54 8.75
CA GLY A 56 -2.89 3.62 8.66
C GLY A 56 -3.52 2.28 8.25
N ASN A 57 -4.85 2.22 8.31
CA ASN A 57 -5.64 1.07 7.87
C ASN A 57 -6.79 1.56 6.97
N ILE A 58 -7.26 0.71 6.04
CA ILE A 58 -8.30 1.02 5.04
C ILE A 58 -9.32 -0.11 5.01
#